data_AF-A0A938HLY9-F1
#
_entry.id   AF-A0A938HLY9-F1
#
_cell.length_a   1.000
_cell.length_b   1.000
_cell.length_c   1.000
_cell.angle_alpha   90.00
_cell.angle_beta   90.00
_cell.angle_gamma   90.00
#
_symmetry.space_group_name_H-M   'P 1'
#
loop_
_entity.id
_entity.type
_entity.pdbx_description
1 polymer ?
#
loop_
_entity_poly.entity_id
_entity_poly.type
_entity_poly.pdbx_seq_one_letter_code
_entity_poly.pdbx_strand_id
1 'polypeptide(L)'
;MTTPATEPTDSDFAYCAALARSDDRDRYLAAQFAPPSARARVIALLAVNAEIARVARAAREPLLADMRLKWWRDAVLAALGGAAPAQPALAAFARAAAESGLRADRLADPFDRLIAARVGG
;
A
#
# COMPACT_ATOMS: atom_id res chain seq x y z
N MET A 1 16.47 -4.35 -19.47
CA MET A 1 16.13 -2.92 -19.30
C MET A 1 15.36 -2.79 -18.00
N THR A 2 16.01 -2.36 -16.92
CA THR A 2 15.32 -2.03 -15.67
C THR A 2 14.85 -0.59 -15.83
N THR A 3 13.56 -0.38 -16.06
CA THR A 3 12.97 0.97 -16.04
C THR A 3 13.25 1.56 -14.67
N PRO A 4 13.82 2.77 -14.55
CA PRO A 4 14.00 3.40 -13.25
C PRO A 4 12.63 3.56 -12.59
N ALA A 5 12.53 3.20 -11.31
CA ALA A 5 11.31 3.44 -10.55
C ALA A 5 10.99 4.93 -10.63
N THR A 6 9.79 5.26 -11.08
CA THR A 6 9.33 6.64 -11.13
C THR A 6 9.34 7.19 -9.70
N GLU A 7 10.08 8.27 -9.47
CA GLU A 7 10.07 8.93 -8.17
C GLU A 7 8.63 9.35 -7.83
N PRO A 8 8.14 9.07 -6.61
CA PRO A 8 6.80 9.47 -6.23
C PRO A 8 6.69 10.98 -6.25
N THR A 9 5.57 11.42 -6.79
CA THR A 9 5.21 12.82 -6.99
C THR A 9 4.35 13.33 -5.82
N ASP A 10 4.23 14.64 -5.70
CA ASP A 10 3.29 15.26 -4.76
C ASP A 10 1.84 14.78 -5.01
N SER A 11 1.49 14.51 -6.27
CA SER A 11 0.19 13.93 -6.61
C SER A 11 -0.02 12.52 -6.06
N ASP A 12 1.03 11.71 -5.93
CA ASP A 12 0.92 10.37 -5.35
C ASP A 12 0.60 10.43 -3.85
N PHE A 13 1.26 11.35 -3.13
CA PHE A 13 0.97 11.60 -1.72
C PHE A 13 -0.42 12.20 -1.51
N ALA A 14 -0.84 13.14 -2.37
CA ALA A 14 -2.18 13.71 -2.33
C ALA A 14 -3.26 12.65 -2.56
N TYR A 15 -3.04 11.75 -3.51
CA TYR A 15 -3.89 10.58 -3.75
C TYR A 15 -3.99 9.71 -2.49
N CYS A 16 -2.86 9.36 -1.87
CA CYS A 16 -2.85 8.54 -0.66
C CYS A 16 -3.63 9.19 0.48
N ALA A 17 -3.46 10.50 0.69
CA ALA A 17 -4.17 11.23 1.74
C ALA A 17 -5.69 11.26 1.49
N ALA A 18 -6.10 11.47 0.24
CA ALA A 18 -7.52 11.47 -0.13
C ALA A 18 -8.15 10.07 0.06
N LEU A 19 -7.45 9.02 -0.37
CA LEU A 19 -7.91 7.64 -0.23
C LEU A 19 -7.97 7.20 1.23
N ALA A 20 -6.93 7.47 2.02
CA ALA A 20 -6.91 7.11 3.44
C ALA A 20 -8.04 7.83 4.20
N ARG A 21 -8.28 9.11 3.90
CA ARG A 21 -9.35 9.88 4.53
C ARG A 21 -10.75 9.33 4.21
N SER A 22 -10.96 8.77 3.03
CA SER A 22 -12.27 8.24 2.62
C SER A 22 -12.51 6.79 3.06
N ASP A 23 -11.49 5.92 3.04
CA ASP A 23 -11.62 4.49 3.41
C ASP A 23 -11.52 4.26 4.93
N ASP A 24 -10.65 4.98 5.63
CA ASP A 24 -10.41 4.81 7.08
C ASP A 24 -10.14 6.16 7.76
N ARG A 25 -11.22 6.93 7.95
CA ARG A 25 -11.16 8.29 8.51
C ARG A 25 -10.53 8.33 9.91
N ASP A 26 -10.80 7.34 10.75
CA ASP A 26 -10.30 7.32 12.12
C ASP A 26 -8.79 7.12 12.15
N ARG A 27 -8.26 6.15 11.40
CA ARG A 27 -6.80 5.98 11.29
C ARG A 27 -6.13 7.13 10.56
N TYR A 28 -6.81 7.73 9.57
CA TYR A 28 -6.33 8.94 8.93
C TYR A 28 -6.15 10.08 9.95
N LEU A 29 -7.16 10.34 10.80
CA LEU A 29 -7.08 11.36 11.85
C LEU A 29 -5.99 11.02 12.88
N ALA A 30 -5.86 9.75 13.27
CA ALA A 30 -4.78 9.31 14.16
C ALA A 30 -3.38 9.60 13.58
N ALA A 31 -3.20 9.40 12.27
CA ALA A 31 -1.94 9.69 11.60
C ALA A 31 -1.57 11.19 11.63
N GLN A 32 -2.54 12.09 11.77
CA GLN A 32 -2.29 13.53 11.82
C GLN A 32 -1.46 13.96 13.04
N PHE A 33 -1.51 13.19 14.14
CA PHE A 33 -0.72 13.41 15.35
C PHE A 33 0.75 13.00 15.24
N ALA A 34 1.14 12.29 14.16
CA ALA A 34 2.52 11.91 13.93
C ALA A 34 3.35 13.10 13.36
N PRO A 35 4.68 13.13 13.58
CA PRO A 35 5.58 14.06 12.91
C PRO A 35 5.43 13.99 11.38
N PRO A 36 5.69 15.07 10.62
CA PRO A 36 5.42 15.12 9.18
C PRO A 36 5.96 13.94 8.37
N SER A 37 7.21 13.52 8.63
CA SER A 37 7.84 12.37 7.95
C SER A 37 7.18 11.04 8.32
N ALA A 38 6.82 10.84 9.59
CA ALA A 38 6.11 9.64 10.02
C ALA A 38 4.67 9.61 9.47
N ARG A 39 3.99 10.75 9.45
CA ARG A 39 2.63 10.90 8.95
C ARG A 39 2.52 10.51 7.48
N ALA A 40 3.43 10.99 6.62
CA ALA A 40 3.44 10.61 5.20
C ALA A 40 3.58 9.09 5.01
N ARG A 41 4.45 8.45 5.81
CA ARG A 41 4.65 6.99 5.77
C ARG A 41 3.42 6.20 6.22
N VAL A 42 2.76 6.64 7.30
CA VAL A 42 1.52 6.03 7.78
C VAL A 42 0.41 6.18 6.74
N ILE A 43 0.25 7.37 6.15
CA ILE A 43 -0.76 7.61 5.11
C ILE A 43 -0.54 6.72 3.88
N ALA A 44 0.71 6.55 3.42
CA ALA A 44 1.02 5.65 2.31
C ALA A 44 0.66 4.19 2.63
N LEU A 45 0.96 3.72 3.85
CA LEU A 45 0.56 2.38 4.31
C LEU A 45 -0.97 2.21 4.35
N LEU A 46 -1.69 3.20 4.86
CA LEU A 46 -3.16 3.19 4.88
C LEU A 46 -3.75 3.14 3.47
N ALA A 47 -3.17 3.87 2.52
CA ALA A 47 -3.61 3.87 1.12
C ALA A 47 -3.41 2.51 0.43
N VAL A 48 -2.28 1.84 0.64
CA VAL A 48 -2.06 0.46 0.15
C VAL A 48 -3.07 -0.51 0.75
N ASN A 49 -3.32 -0.42 2.06
CA ASN A 49 -4.34 -1.26 2.72
C ASN A 49 -5.75 -1.02 2.15
N ALA A 50 -6.11 0.24 1.89
CA ALA A 50 -7.39 0.60 1.30
C ALA A 50 -7.56 0.02 -0.12
N GLU A 51 -6.51 0.07 -0.94
CA GLU A 51 -6.54 -0.52 -2.29
C GLU A 51 -6.71 -2.04 -2.27
N ILE A 52 -5.96 -2.74 -1.41
CA ILE A 52 -6.09 -4.20 -1.23
C ILE A 52 -7.52 -4.54 -0.79
N ALA A 53 -8.08 -3.79 0.17
CA ALA A 53 -9.44 -3.98 0.64
C ALA A 53 -10.48 -3.73 -0.47
N ARG A 54 -10.29 -2.68 -1.28
CA ARG A 54 -11.16 -2.37 -2.43
C ARG A 54 -11.17 -3.48 -3.46
N VAL A 55 -9.99 -4.03 -3.76
CA VAL A 55 -9.82 -5.13 -4.72
C VAL A 55 -10.50 -6.41 -4.24
N ALA A 56 -10.36 -6.75 -2.96
CA ALA A 56 -11.07 -7.88 -2.35
C ALA A 56 -12.60 -7.70 -2.45
N ARG A 57 -13.12 -6.51 -2.11
CA ARG A 57 -14.57 -6.22 -2.15
C ARG A 57 -15.16 -6.19 -3.56
N ALA A 58 -14.38 -5.81 -4.57
CA ALA A 58 -14.86 -5.63 -5.94
C ALA A 58 -14.95 -6.95 -6.74
N ALA A 59 -14.27 -8.01 -6.30
CA ALA A 59 -14.26 -9.28 -7.02
C ALA A 59 -15.54 -10.09 -6.73
N ARG A 60 -16.28 -10.42 -7.78
CA ARG A 60 -17.49 -11.25 -7.69
C ARG A 60 -17.20 -12.75 -7.84
N GLU A 61 -16.09 -13.07 -8.49
CA GLU A 61 -15.64 -14.44 -8.72
C GLU A 61 -14.43 -14.72 -7.82
N PRO A 62 -14.47 -15.78 -6.98
CA PRO A 62 -13.39 -16.09 -6.04
C PRO A 62 -12.01 -16.19 -6.70
N LEU A 63 -11.93 -16.86 -7.86
CA LEU A 63 -10.67 -17.03 -8.59
C LEU A 63 -10.07 -15.68 -9.03
N LEU A 64 -10.89 -14.74 -9.47
CA LEU A 64 -10.43 -13.41 -9.85
C LEU A 64 -9.99 -12.59 -8.62
N ALA A 65 -10.64 -12.79 -7.47
CA ALA A 65 -10.21 -12.18 -6.21
C ALA A 65 -8.80 -12.63 -5.84
N ASP A 66 -8.55 -13.94 -5.88
CA ASP A 66 -7.25 -14.54 -5.56
C ASP A 66 -6.14 -14.05 -6.49
N MET A 67 -6.39 -14.00 -7.80
CA MET A 67 -5.42 -13.49 -8.77
C MET A 67 -5.04 -12.03 -8.51
N ARG A 68 -6.02 -11.17 -8.22
CA ARG A 68 -5.76 -9.76 -7.94
C ARG A 68 -5.04 -9.57 -6.61
N LEU A 69 -5.39 -10.33 -5.58
CA LEU A 69 -4.73 -10.29 -4.28
C LEU A 69 -3.29 -10.79 -4.37
N LYS A 70 -3.03 -11.84 -5.15
CA LYS A 70 -1.68 -12.29 -5.47
C LYS A 70 -0.87 -11.20 -6.19
N TRP A 71 -1.46 -10.54 -7.18
CA TRP A 71 -0.80 -9.42 -7.85
C TRP A 71 -0.45 -8.30 -6.86
N TRP A 72 -1.36 -7.95 -5.94
CA TRP A 72 -1.10 -6.93 -4.91
C TRP A 72 0.02 -7.32 -3.96
N ARG A 73 0.11 -8.59 -3.57
CA ARG A 73 1.23 -9.12 -2.77
C ARG A 73 2.55 -8.89 -3.50
N ASP A 74 2.64 -9.35 -4.75
CA ASP A 74 3.86 -9.25 -5.56
C ASP A 74 4.24 -7.77 -5.79
N ALA A 75 3.24 -6.91 -6.00
CA ALA A 75 3.42 -5.48 -6.18
C ALA A 75 3.95 -4.76 -4.92
N VAL A 76 3.47 -5.13 -3.72
CA VAL A 76 3.96 -4.61 -2.44
C VAL A 76 5.41 -5.06 -2.20
N LEU A 77 5.73 -6.33 -2.48
CA LEU A 77 7.09 -6.84 -2.37
C LEU A 77 8.04 -6.14 -3.33
N ALA A 78 7.61 -5.91 -4.58
CA ALA A 78 8.38 -5.14 -5.55
C ALA A 78 8.60 -3.69 -5.08
N ALA A 79 7.58 -3.03 -4.52
CA ALA A 79 7.70 -1.70 -3.95
C ALA A 79 8.71 -1.64 -2.79
N LEU A 80 8.73 -2.64 -1.91
CA LEU A 80 9.72 -2.77 -0.83
C LEU A 80 11.14 -2.97 -1.35
N GLY A 81 11.29 -3.60 -2.52
CA GLY A 81 12.55 -3.74 -3.25
C GLY A 81 12.94 -2.52 -4.09
N GLY A 82 12.15 -1.43 -4.06
CA GLY A 82 12.41 -0.22 -4.83
C GLY A 82 11.94 -0.28 -6.30
N ALA A 83 11.14 -1.26 -6.68
CA ALA A 83 10.61 -1.46 -8.03
C ALA A 83 9.07 -1.39 -8.06
N ALA A 84 8.50 -0.32 -7.49
CA ALA A 84 7.06 -0.16 -7.42
C ALA A 84 6.40 -0.10 -8.82
N PRO A 85 5.30 -0.82 -9.05
CA PRO A 85 4.43 -0.62 -10.20
C PRO A 85 3.88 0.81 -10.28
N ALA A 86 3.40 1.20 -11.46
CA ALA A 86 2.76 2.50 -11.72
C ALA A 86 1.38 2.62 -11.05
N GLN A 87 1.37 2.67 -9.72
CA GLN A 87 0.21 2.89 -8.88
C GLN A 87 0.62 3.92 -7.79
N PRO A 88 -0.13 5.03 -7.61
CA PRO A 88 0.23 6.11 -6.68
C PRO A 88 0.54 5.70 -5.22
N ALA A 89 -0.31 4.87 -4.62
CA ALA A 89 -0.10 4.28 -3.30
C ALA A 89 1.15 3.40 -3.22
N LEU A 90 1.46 2.60 -4.25
CA LEU A 90 2.68 1.80 -4.28
C LEU A 90 3.94 2.67 -4.45
N ALA A 91 3.87 3.73 -5.24
CA ALA A 91 4.97 4.69 -5.40
C ALA A 91 5.28 5.41 -4.07
N ALA A 92 4.25 5.98 -3.42
CA ALA A 92 4.38 6.62 -2.12
C ALA A 92 4.87 5.62 -1.04
N PHE A 93 4.38 4.38 -1.08
CA PHE A 93 4.79 3.33 -0.16
C PHE A 93 6.25 2.91 -0.34
N ALA A 94 6.74 2.78 -1.58
CA ALA A 94 8.15 2.47 -1.84
C ALA A 94 9.09 3.52 -1.25
N ARG A 95 8.76 4.80 -1.40
CA ARG A 95 9.51 5.89 -0.77
C ARG A 95 9.44 5.82 0.75
N ALA A 96 8.25 5.59 1.30
CA ALA A 96 8.06 5.45 2.73
C ALA A 96 8.90 4.31 3.32
N ALA A 97 8.97 3.16 2.63
CA ALA A 97 9.76 2.01 3.03
C ALA A 97 11.26 2.30 3.01
N ALA A 98 11.75 2.92 1.93
CA ALA A 98 13.16 3.31 1.80
C ALA A 98 13.61 4.27 2.92
N GLU A 99 12.77 5.23 3.31
CA GLU A 99 13.08 6.22 4.35
C GLU A 99 12.95 5.70 5.79
N SER A 100 12.22 4.61 6.01
CA SER A 100 11.99 4.05 7.36
C SER A 100 12.90 2.89 7.69
N GLY A 101 13.69 2.39 6.73
CA GLY A 101 14.43 1.14 6.89
C GLY A 101 13.48 -0.06 7.07
N LEU A 102 12.22 0.07 6.62
CA LEU A 102 11.25 -1.01 6.64
C LEU A 102 11.76 -2.11 5.72
N ARG A 103 12.19 -3.22 6.31
CA ARG A 103 12.75 -4.33 5.55
C ARG A 103 11.64 -5.27 5.08
N ALA A 104 11.74 -5.74 3.84
CA ALA A 104 10.72 -6.57 3.22
C ALA A 104 10.45 -7.87 4.00
N ASP A 105 11.49 -8.47 4.59
CA ASP A 105 11.41 -9.66 5.43
C ASP A 105 10.50 -9.48 6.66
N ARG A 106 10.40 -8.26 7.19
CA ARG A 106 9.55 -7.96 8.36
C ARG A 106 8.09 -7.68 8.00
N LEU A 107 7.82 -7.32 6.75
CA LEU A 107 6.49 -6.93 6.31
C LEU A 107 5.77 -8.00 5.52
N ALA A 108 6.51 -8.91 4.86
CA ALA A 108 5.91 -9.97 4.06
C ALA A 108 4.84 -10.76 4.83
N ASP A 109 5.16 -11.30 6.01
CA ASP A 109 4.21 -12.09 6.81
C ASP A 109 2.99 -11.26 7.31
N PRO A 110 3.15 -10.06 7.90
CA PRO A 110 2.01 -9.21 8.23
C PRO A 110 1.09 -8.88 7.04
N PHE A 111 1.65 -8.60 5.86
CA PHE A 111 0.85 -8.34 4.66
C PHE A 111 0.16 -9.61 4.14
N ASP A 112 0.83 -10.75 4.19
CA ASP A 112 0.25 -12.04 3.80
C ASP A 112 -0.94 -12.39 4.70
N ARG A 113 -0.82 -12.17 6.01
CA ARG A 113 -1.94 -12.33 6.96
C ARG A 113 -3.08 -11.36 6.68
N LEU A 114 -2.75 -10.11 6.36
CA LEU A 114 -3.74 -9.08 6.02
C LEU A 114 -4.54 -9.48 4.76
N ILE A 115 -3.87 -10.02 3.74
CA ILE A 115 -4.50 -10.53 2.52
C ILE A 115 -5.32 -11.79 2.83
N ALA A 116 -4.75 -12.76 3.53
CA ALA A 116 -5.42 -14.02 3.85
C ALA A 116 -6.70 -13.83 4.67
N ALA A 117 -6.71 -12.89 5.61
CA ALA A 117 -7.89 -12.51 6.39
C ALA A 117 -9.07 -11.98 5.53
N ARG A 118 -8.82 -11.64 4.27
CA ARG A 118 -9.83 -11.16 3.31
C ARG A 118 -10.28 -12.21 2.30
N VAL A 119 -9.58 -13.35 2.21
CA VAL A 119 -9.92 -14.46 1.30
C VAL A 119 -10.89 -15.45 1.97
N GLY A 120 -10.88 -15.53 3.31
CA GLY A 120 -11.66 -16.52 4.08
C GLY A 120 -12.91 -15.99 4.81
N GLY A 121 -13.42 -14.81 4.42
CA GLY A 121 -14.58 -14.17 5.05
C GLY A 121 -15.80 -14.06 4.14
#